data_AF-A0A841LM05-F1
#
_entry.id   AF-A0A841LM05-F1
#
_cell.length_a   1.000
_cell.length_b   1.000
_cell.length_c   1.000
_cell.angle_alpha   90.00
_cell.angle_beta   90.00
_cell.angle_gamma   90.00
#
_symmetry.space_group_name_H-M   'P 1'
#
loop_
_entity.id
_entity.type
_entity.pdbx_description
1 polymer ?
#
loop_
_entity_poly.entity_id
_entity_poly.type
_entity_poly.pdbx_seq_one_letter_code
_entity_poly.pdbx_strand_id
1 'polypeptide(L)'
;MVVIKERTKLFFLILNMRELEPPFQVELDGSWIKVSEHELAGKRVFHAYFSDNRKPLAITVGLGLRDQKFWTSIPQGRQAEAEQIGKLIAEYIRAKKK
;
A
#
# COMPACT_ATOMS: atom_id res chain seq x y z
N MET A 1 7.24 -10.85 35.82
CA MET A 1 6.21 -10.19 34.98
C MET A 1 6.82 -8.96 34.33
N VAL A 2 7.27 -9.04 33.07
CA VAL A 2 7.56 -7.85 32.24
C VAL A 2 7.22 -8.18 30.79
N VAL A 3 6.00 -7.82 30.39
CA VAL A 3 5.49 -7.86 29.01
C VAL A 3 5.92 -6.56 28.33
N ILE A 4 7.17 -6.44 27.88
CA ILE A 4 7.62 -5.26 27.11
C ILE A 4 8.68 -5.64 26.07
N LYS A 5 8.41 -6.62 25.20
CA LYS A 5 9.31 -6.92 24.06
C LYS A 5 8.67 -6.74 22.68
N GLU A 6 7.36 -6.51 22.60
CA GLU A 6 6.65 -6.41 21.31
C GLU A 6 6.30 -4.97 20.88
N ARG A 7 6.20 -4.01 21.81
CA ARG A 7 5.86 -2.61 21.47
C ARG A 7 6.95 -1.86 20.70
N THR A 8 8.21 -2.27 20.85
CA THR A 8 9.34 -1.63 20.15
C THR A 8 9.40 -1.99 18.67
N LYS A 9 8.97 -3.20 18.26
CA LYS A 9 8.90 -3.55 16.82
C LYS A 9 7.84 -2.74 16.08
N LEU A 10 6.69 -2.50 16.72
CA LEU A 10 5.63 -1.68 16.13
C LEU A 10 6.05 -0.19 16.03
N PHE A 11 6.68 0.36 17.07
CA PHE A 11 7.19 1.73 17.05
C PHE A 11 8.28 1.95 16.00
N PHE A 12 9.18 0.98 15.81
CA PHE A 12 10.23 1.06 14.80
C PHE A 12 9.69 0.94 13.36
N LEU A 13 8.58 0.23 13.17
CA LEU A 13 7.86 0.22 11.89
C LEU A 13 7.17 1.56 11.61
N ILE A 14 6.60 2.21 12.64
CA ILE A 14 5.92 3.50 12.51
C ILE A 14 6.91 4.65 12.23
N LEU A 15 8.08 4.66 12.89
CA LEU A 15 9.09 5.72 12.74
C LEU A 15 9.87 5.67 11.41
N ASN A 16 9.78 4.58 10.66
CA ASN A 16 10.44 4.42 9.36
C ASN A 16 9.51 4.66 8.16
N MET A 17 8.25 5.02 8.38
CA MET A 17 7.36 5.43 7.28
C MET A 17 7.64 6.88 6.92
N ARG A 18 8.33 7.10 5.79
CA ARG A 18 8.34 8.42 5.15
C ARG A 18 7.09 8.54 4.29
N GLU A 19 6.23 9.49 4.61
CA GLU A 19 5.18 9.92 3.69
C GLU A 19 5.85 10.64 2.53
N LEU A 20 5.74 10.06 1.33
CA LEU A 20 6.42 10.58 0.14
C LEU A 20 5.57 11.64 -0.56
N GLU A 21 4.25 11.43 -0.61
CA GLU A 21 3.30 12.24 -1.37
C GLU A 21 2.00 12.38 -0.58
N PRO A 22 1.27 13.50 -0.74
CA PRO A 22 -0.06 13.65 -0.14
C PRO A 22 -0.99 12.55 -0.64
N PRO A 23 -1.89 12.03 0.22
CA PRO A 23 -2.84 11.00 -0.18
C PRO A 23 -3.71 11.47 -1.34
N PHE A 24 -3.95 10.59 -2.30
CA PHE A 24 -4.82 10.83 -3.45
C PHE A 24 -6.03 9.89 -3.42
N GLN A 25 -7.00 10.13 -4.30
CA GLN A 25 -8.20 9.30 -4.41
C GLN A 25 -8.27 8.66 -5.79
N VAL A 26 -8.71 7.41 -5.83
CA VAL A 26 -8.99 6.66 -7.06
C VAL A 26 -10.38 6.03 -6.94
N GLU A 27 -11.07 5.90 -8.07
CA GLU A 27 -12.36 5.21 -8.13
C GLU A 27 -12.15 3.74 -8.48
N LEU A 28 -12.78 2.84 -7.71
CA LEU A 28 -12.82 1.40 -7.99
C LEU A 28 -14.26 0.92 -7.86
N ASP A 29 -14.82 0.39 -8.94
CA ASP A 29 -16.18 -0.18 -8.99
C ASP A 29 -17.26 0.75 -8.39
N GLY A 30 -17.18 2.06 -8.67
CA GLY A 30 -18.10 3.08 -8.17
C GLY A 30 -17.88 3.50 -6.70
N SER A 31 -16.80 3.03 -6.07
CA SER A 31 -16.39 3.41 -4.72
C SER A 31 -15.08 4.18 -4.72
N TRP A 32 -14.99 5.23 -3.90
CA TRP A 32 -13.77 6.01 -3.76
C TRP A 32 -12.81 5.37 -2.76
N ILE A 33 -11.56 5.17 -3.20
CA ILE A 33 -10.47 4.66 -2.39
C ILE A 33 -9.47 5.77 -2.19
N LYS A 34 -9.17 6.07 -0.93
CA LYS A 34 -8.07 6.98 -0.58
C LYS A 34 -6.78 6.18 -0.50
N VAL A 35 -5.78 6.56 -1.28
CA VAL A 35 -4.46 5.93 -1.32
C VAL A 35 -3.42 6.85 -0.71
N SER A 36 -2.66 6.37 0.27
CA SER A 36 -1.48 7.05 0.80
C SER A 36 -0.22 6.30 0.44
N GLU A 37 0.82 7.04 0.06
CA GLU A 37 2.12 6.46 -0.29
C GLU A 37 3.11 6.59 0.87
N HIS A 38 3.73 5.45 1.20
CA HIS A 38 4.73 5.35 2.24
C HIS A 38 5.96 4.61 1.71
N GLU A 39 7.12 5.00 2.20
CA GLU A 39 8.35 4.22 2.02
C GLU A 39 8.62 3.37 3.26
N LEU A 40 8.85 2.07 3.08
CA LEU A 40 9.25 1.15 4.15
C LEU A 40 10.51 0.40 3.70
N ALA A 41 11.63 0.64 4.39
CA ALA A 41 12.92 0.00 4.12
C ALA A 41 13.36 0.08 2.63
N GLY A 42 13.19 1.26 2.01
CA GLY A 42 13.54 1.47 0.60
C GLY A 42 12.52 0.93 -0.41
N LYS A 43 11.39 0.38 0.05
CA LYS A 43 10.30 -0.11 -0.80
C LYS A 43 9.08 0.80 -0.69
N ARG A 44 8.45 1.06 -1.84
CA ARG A 44 7.18 1.82 -1.88
C ARG A 44 6.03 0.91 -1.48
N VAL A 45 5.24 1.37 -0.52
CA VAL A 45 4.03 0.73 0.00
C VAL A 45 2.90 1.75 -0.09
N PHE A 46 1.78 1.32 -0.65
CA PHE A 46 0.59 2.13 -0.83
C PHE A 46 -0.51 1.61 0.08
N HIS A 47 -1.04 2.43 0.97
CA HIS A 47 -2.18 2.05 1.79
C HIS A 47 -3.46 2.53 1.14
N ALA A 48 -4.32 1.59 0.77
CA ALA A 48 -5.65 1.83 0.25
C ALA A 48 -6.68 1.77 1.38
N TYR A 49 -7.34 2.90 1.63
CA TYR A 49 -8.43 3.06 2.57
C TYR A 49 -9.75 3.15 1.79
N PHE A 50 -10.66 2.23 2.10
CA PHE A 50 -11.96 2.17 1.45
C PHE A 50 -12.98 2.97 2.25
N SER A 51 -13.84 3.72 1.56
CA SER A 51 -14.94 4.46 2.19
C SER A 51 -16.06 3.57 2.74
N ASP A 52 -16.13 2.32 2.28
CA ASP A 52 -17.14 1.31 2.62
C ASP A 52 -16.82 0.52 3.91
N ASN A 53 -15.91 1.03 4.74
CA ASN A 53 -15.51 0.43 6.01
C ASN A 53 -14.82 -0.96 5.87
N ARG A 54 -14.45 -1.39 4.66
CA ARG A 54 -13.61 -2.58 4.47
C ARG A 54 -12.24 -2.38 5.11
N LYS A 55 -11.61 -3.50 5.50
CA LYS A 55 -10.25 -3.48 6.02
C LYS A 55 -9.32 -2.82 5.00
N PRO A 56 -8.48 -1.86 5.43
CA PRO A 56 -7.52 -1.22 4.55
C PRO A 56 -6.54 -2.26 3.99
N LEU A 57 -6.03 -1.96 2.80
CA LEU A 57 -5.15 -2.85 2.06
C LEU A 57 -3.80 -2.16 1.85
N ALA A 58 -2.72 -2.75 2.34
CA ALA A 58 -1.39 -2.32 1.93
C ALA A 58 -1.04 -3.02 0.62
N ILE A 59 -0.64 -2.24 -0.38
CA ILE A 59 -0.31 -2.69 -1.73
C ILE A 59 1.16 -2.33 -1.98
N THR A 60 1.93 -3.28 -2.48
CA THR A 60 3.33 -3.05 -2.84
C THR A 60 3.69 -3.81 -4.10
N VAL A 61 4.85 -3.51 -4.67
CA VAL A 61 5.38 -4.24 -5.82
C VAL A 61 6.24 -5.39 -5.31
N GLY A 62 5.77 -6.61 -5.55
CA GLY A 62 6.53 -7.83 -5.39
C GLY A 62 7.43 -8.08 -6.60
N LEU A 63 8.50 -8.85 -6.37
CA LEU A 63 9.34 -9.42 -7.43
C LEU A 63 9.04 -10.92 -7.52
N GLY A 64 8.56 -11.35 -8.68
CA GLY A 64 8.23 -12.73 -8.97
C GLY A 64 9.40 -13.48 -9.59
N LEU A 65 9.12 -14.70 -10.07
CA LEU A 65 10.09 -15.49 -10.81
C LEU A 65 10.52 -14.74 -12.09
N ARG A 66 11.83 -14.69 -12.34
CA ARG A 66 12.46 -13.97 -13.47
C ARG A 66 12.35 -12.44 -13.39
N ASP A 67 12.43 -11.87 -12.18
CA ASP A 67 12.41 -10.42 -11.94
C ASP A 67 11.13 -9.70 -12.44
N GLN A 68 10.05 -10.45 -12.63
CA GLN A 68 8.77 -9.89 -13.04
C GLN A 68 8.13 -9.14 -11.87
N LYS A 69 7.90 -7.85 -12.05
CA LYS A 69 7.22 -7.00 -11.06
C LYS A 69 5.73 -7.27 -11.10
N PHE A 70 5.13 -7.54 -9.95
CA PHE A 70 3.69 -7.72 -9.80
C PHE A 70 3.18 -6.96 -8.58
N TRP A 71 1.93 -6.52 -8.62
CA TRP A 71 1.27 -5.90 -7.47
C TRP A 71 0.84 -6.97 -6.49
N THR A 72 1.10 -6.77 -5.20
CA THR A 72 0.72 -7.71 -4.14
C THR A 72 0.11 -6.98 -2.95
N SER A 73 -0.79 -7.66 -2.24
CA SER A 73 -1.44 -7.14 -1.04
C SER A 73 -0.89 -7.72 0.27
N ILE A 74 -0.99 -6.91 1.32
CA ILE A 74 -0.84 -7.28 2.72
C ILE A 74 -2.05 -6.69 3.46
N PRO A 75 -2.92 -7.49 4.11
CA PRO A 75 -2.85 -8.95 4.30
C PRO A 75 -3.06 -9.74 2.99
N GLN A 76 -2.55 -10.98 2.98
CA GLN A 76 -2.70 -11.91 1.86
C GLN A 76 -4.17 -12.31 1.63
N GLY A 77 -4.47 -12.80 0.42
CA GLY A 77 -5.82 -13.24 0.02
C GLY A 77 -6.62 -12.20 -0.77
N ARG A 78 -6.08 -10.99 -0.98
CA ARG A 78 -6.70 -9.90 -1.75
C ARG A 78 -5.86 -9.54 -2.97
N GLN A 79 -5.34 -10.54 -3.67
CA GLN A 79 -4.42 -10.36 -4.81
C GLN A 79 -5.11 -9.68 -6.00
N ALA A 80 -6.34 -10.09 -6.31
CA ALA A 80 -7.13 -9.48 -7.39
C ALA A 80 -7.34 -7.97 -7.17
N GLU A 81 -7.69 -7.57 -5.94
CA GLU A 81 -7.83 -6.15 -5.58
C GLU A 81 -6.49 -5.41 -5.66
N ALA A 82 -5.39 -6.05 -5.23
CA ALA A 82 -4.06 -5.46 -5.32
C ALA A 82 -3.66 -5.18 -6.77
N GLU A 83 -3.98 -6.08 -7.70
CA GLU A 83 -3.71 -5.91 -9.12
C GLU A 83 -4.55 -4.80 -9.74
N GLN A 84 -5.84 -4.75 -9.43
CA GLN A 84 -6.75 -3.70 -9.90
C GLN A 84 -6.33 -2.32 -9.37
N ILE A 85 -6.21 -2.18 -8.05
CA ILE A 85 -5.84 -0.91 -7.41
C ILE A 85 -4.41 -0.51 -7.78
N GLY A 86 -3.49 -1.47 -7.86
CA GLY A 86 -2.11 -1.23 -8.28
C GLY A 86 -2.01 -0.66 -9.70
N LYS A 87 -2.86 -1.13 -10.62
CA LYS A 87 -2.97 -0.55 -11.97
C LYS A 87 -3.44 0.91 -11.92
N LEU A 88 -4.48 1.22 -11.15
CA LEU A 88 -4.99 2.59 -10.98
C LEU A 88 -3.92 3.52 -10.38
N ILE A 89 -3.18 3.05 -9.37
CA ILE A 89 -2.05 3.78 -8.78
C ILE A 89 -0.98 4.06 -9.84
N ALA A 90 -0.61 3.06 -10.65
CA ALA A 90 0.38 3.22 -11.70
C ALA A 90 -0.05 4.25 -12.75
N GLU A 91 -1.32 4.21 -13.16
CA GLU A 91 -1.91 5.16 -14.11
C GLU A 91 -1.91 6.59 -13.56
N TYR A 92 -2.33 6.77 -12.30
CA TYR A 92 -2.30 8.07 -11.62
C TYR A 92 -0.89 8.65 -11.57
N ILE A 93 0.09 7.86 -11.13
CA ILE A 93 1.50 8.29 -11.03
C ILE A 93 2.07 8.61 -12.42
N ARG A 94 1.73 7.82 -13.46
CA ARG A 94 2.17 8.08 -14.83
C ARG A 94 1.57 9.36 -15.38
N ALA A 95 0.29 9.62 -15.12
CA ALA A 95 -0.39 10.84 -15.55
C ALA A 95 0.21 12.08 -14.88
N LYS A 96 0.55 12.01 -13.58
CA LYS A 96 1.19 13.10 -12.83
C LYS A 96 2.61 13.45 -13.31
N LYS A 97 3.33 12.49 -13.90
CA LYS A 97 4.70 12.68 -14.41
C LYS A 97 4.77 13.29 -15.82
N LYS A 98 3.64 13.47 -16.48
CA LYS A 98 3.55 14.00 -17.84
C LYS A 98 3.26 15.49 -17.81
#